data_AF-A0A9X5I3J1-F1
#
_entry.id   AF-A0A9X5I3J1-F1
#
_cell.length_a   1.000
_cell.length_b   1.000
_cell.length_c   1.000
_cell.angle_alpha   90.00
_cell.angle_beta   90.00
_cell.angle_gamma   90.00
#
_symmetry.space_group_name_H-M   'P 1'
#
loop_
_entity.id
_entity.type
_entity.pdbx_description
1 polymer ?
#
loop_
_entity_poly.entity_id
_entity_poly.type
_entity_poly.pdbx_seq_one_letter_code
_entity_poly.pdbx_strand_id
1 'polypeptide(L)'
;MRGILSNLKQALLQKLLLLFLVSLLGFFGMAIANYSPVYAATLEETKLIPPEYKPTPEEKIERAYEYSEATGRMEEAKQARTTNSNRNFDPNLKANIKNIDAQAQEGKTSLKDKTKGLLEKIAK
;
A
#
# COMPACT_ATOMS: atom_id res chain seq x y z
N MET A 1 76.78 -5.57 13.99
CA MET A 1 75.82 -6.70 13.89
C MET A 1 74.55 -6.52 14.73
N ARG A 2 74.61 -6.04 15.99
CA ARG A 2 73.41 -5.86 16.85
C ARG A 2 72.31 -4.95 16.27
N GLY A 3 72.67 -3.82 15.65
CA GLY A 3 71.70 -2.88 15.05
C GLY A 3 70.94 -3.45 13.84
N ILE A 4 71.62 -4.23 13.00
CA ILE A 4 71.02 -4.86 11.80
C ILE A 4 69.98 -5.91 12.23
N LEU A 5 70.31 -6.71 13.26
CA LEU A 5 69.39 -7.70 13.83
C LEU A 5 68.16 -7.07 14.49
N SER A 6 68.35 -5.92 15.16
CA SER A 6 67.24 -5.17 15.78
C SER A 6 66.29 -4.59 14.73
N ASN A 7 66.84 -3.98 13.68
CA ASN A 7 66.05 -3.40 12.60
C ASN A 7 65.29 -4.48 11.82
N LEU A 8 65.90 -5.65 11.61
CA LEU A 8 65.23 -6.78 10.97
C LEU A 8 64.06 -7.30 11.81
N LYS A 9 64.25 -7.45 13.13
CA LYS A 9 63.18 -7.83 14.06
C LYS A 9 62.04 -6.82 14.05
N GLN A 10 62.35 -5.53 14.08
CA GLN A 10 61.35 -4.46 14.07
C GLN A 10 60.56 -4.43 12.75
N ALA A 11 61.23 -4.56 11.61
CA ALA A 11 60.58 -4.63 10.31
C ALA A 11 59.67 -5.86 10.18
N LEU A 12 60.10 -7.00 10.73
CA LEU A 12 59.32 -8.24 10.72
C LEU A 12 58.09 -8.13 11.64
N LEU A 13 58.25 -7.55 12.83
CA LEU A 13 57.14 -7.30 13.77
C LEU A 13 56.12 -6.32 13.17
N GLN A 14 56.58 -5.28 12.49
CA GLN A 14 55.72 -4.29 11.85
C GLN A 14 54.91 -4.91 10.70
N LYS A 15 55.52 -5.79 9.89
CA LYS A 15 54.80 -6.53 8.84
C LYS A 15 53.78 -7.51 9.43
N LEU A 16 54.12 -8.16 10.53
CA LEU A 16 53.23 -9.10 11.22
C LEU A 16 52.04 -8.38 11.87
N LEU A 17 52.28 -7.21 12.47
CA LEU A 17 51.24 -6.34 13.00
C LEU A 17 50.29 -5.85 11.89
N LEU A 18 50.84 -5.44 10.74
CA LEU A 18 50.04 -4.97 9.61
C LEU A 18 49.16 -6.09 9.05
N LEU A 19 49.71 -7.30 8.90
CA LEU A 19 48.97 -8.47 8.43
C LEU A 19 47.86 -8.86 9.42
N PHE A 20 48.14 -8.79 10.72
CA PHE A 20 47.13 -8.99 11.76
C PHE A 20 46.00 -7.95 11.67
N LEU A 21 46.34 -6.67 11.51
CA LEU A 21 45.35 -5.59 11.44
C LEU A 21 44.45 -5.73 10.20
N VAL A 22 45.02 -6.07 9.05
CA VAL A 22 44.27 -6.31 7.81
C VAL A 22 43.36 -7.53 7.96
N SER A 23 43.85 -8.61 8.59
CA SER A 23 43.04 -9.80 8.86
C SER A 23 41.88 -9.50 9.80
N LEU A 24 42.12 -8.69 10.84
CA LEU A 24 41.09 -8.24 11.78
C LEU A 24 40.00 -7.43 11.06
N LEU A 25 40.41 -6.50 10.18
CA LEU A 25 39.49 -5.67 9.40
C LEU A 25 38.64 -6.53 8.45
N GLY A 26 39.24 -7.54 7.82
CA GLY A 26 38.53 -8.50 6.98
C GLY A 26 37.51 -9.33 7.78
N PHE A 27 37.88 -9.79 8.97
CA PHE A 27 37.00 -10.56 9.85
C PHE A 27 35.80 -9.73 10.32
N PHE A 28 36.02 -8.49 10.76
CA PHE A 28 34.93 -7.58 11.12
C PHE A 28 34.07 -7.15 9.92
N GLY A 29 34.67 -6.97 8.74
CA GLY A 29 33.93 -6.71 7.50
C GLY A 29 33.00 -7.87 7.13
N MET A 30 33.44 -9.11 7.36
CA MET A 30 32.61 -10.30 7.13
C MET A 30 31.45 -10.41 8.12
N ALA A 31 31.62 -9.93 9.36
CA ALA A 31 30.53 -9.85 10.33
C ALA A 31 29.42 -8.87 9.91
N ILE A 32 29.75 -7.79 9.18
CA ILE A 32 28.77 -6.86 8.62
C ILE A 32 28.01 -7.51 7.45
N ALA A 33 28.71 -8.26 6.58
CA ALA A 33 28.08 -8.91 5.44
C ALA A 33 27.12 -10.05 5.83
N ASN A 34 27.34 -10.69 6.99
CA ASN A 34 26.46 -11.72 7.55
C ASN A 34 25.49 -11.15 8.59
N TYR A 35 25.44 -9.83 8.77
CA TYR A 35 24.45 -9.20 9.63
C TYR A 35 23.11 -9.23 8.91
N SER A 36 22.25 -10.18 9.30
CA SER A 36 20.84 -10.14 8.91
C SER A 36 20.27 -8.81 9.37
N PRO A 37 19.64 -7.99 8.49
CA PRO A 37 18.91 -6.84 8.96
C PRO A 37 17.86 -7.35 9.95
N VAL A 38 18.02 -7.00 11.23
CA VAL A 38 16.92 -7.07 12.18
C VAL A 38 15.95 -5.99 11.70
N TYR A 39 15.01 -6.38 10.84
CA TYR A 39 13.92 -5.51 10.44
C TYR A 39 13.19 -5.13 11.71
N ALA A 40 13.47 -3.94 12.24
CA ALA A 40 12.63 -3.30 13.22
C ALA A 40 11.28 -3.11 12.53
N ALA A 41 10.28 -3.83 13.02
CA ALA A 41 8.93 -3.95 12.48
C ALA A 41 8.81 -4.83 11.22
N THR A 42 8.14 -5.97 11.41
CA THR A 42 7.52 -6.70 10.31
C THR A 42 6.45 -5.83 9.64
N LEU A 43 6.08 -6.13 8.38
CA LEU A 43 4.94 -5.47 7.70
C LEU A 43 3.63 -5.53 8.52
N GLU A 44 3.54 -6.45 9.48
CA GLU A 44 2.41 -6.55 10.39
C GLU A 44 2.49 -5.54 11.54
N GLU A 45 3.68 -5.26 12.05
CA GLU A 45 3.94 -4.28 13.11
C GLU A 45 3.91 -2.82 12.62
N THR A 46 4.11 -2.59 11.31
CA THR A 46 3.96 -1.26 10.69
C THR A 46 2.52 -0.92 10.32
N LYS A 47 1.58 -1.85 10.47
CA LYS A 47 0.16 -1.55 10.28
C LYS A 47 -0.34 -0.77 11.50
N LEU A 48 -0.56 0.52 11.29
CA LEU A 48 -1.25 1.42 12.24
C LEU A 48 -2.62 0.89 12.70
N ILE A 49 -3.19 -0.05 11.95
CA ILE A 49 -4.50 -0.64 12.21
C ILE A 49 -4.27 -2.11 12.60
N PRO A 50 -4.67 -2.52 13.82
CA PRO A 50 -4.60 -3.91 14.25
C PRO A 50 -5.30 -4.83 13.23
N PRO A 51 -4.75 -6.01 12.90
CA PRO A 51 -5.36 -6.93 11.93
C PRO A 51 -6.75 -7.43 12.35
N GLU A 52 -7.05 -7.39 13.65
CA GLU A 52 -8.36 -7.70 14.22
C GLU A 52 -9.39 -6.58 14.01
N TYR A 53 -8.93 -5.35 13.75
CA TYR A 53 -9.80 -4.21 13.58
C TYR A 53 -10.38 -4.16 12.16
N LYS A 54 -11.59 -4.71 12.02
CA LYS A 54 -12.36 -4.73 10.78
C LYS A 54 -13.70 -4.03 11.00
N PRO A 55 -13.77 -2.69 10.89
CA PRO A 55 -15.01 -1.97 11.15
C PRO A 55 -16.08 -2.32 10.12
N THR A 56 -17.33 -2.40 10.58
CA THR A 56 -18.49 -2.59 9.72
C THR A 56 -18.68 -1.39 8.78
N PRO A 57 -19.40 -1.56 7.66
CA PRO A 57 -19.72 -0.43 6.77
C PRO A 57 -20.41 0.72 7.52
N GLU A 58 -21.30 0.40 8.46
CA GLU A 58 -22.03 1.36 9.29
C GLU A 58 -21.07 2.13 10.22
N GLU A 59 -20.16 1.42 10.92
CA GLU A 59 -19.16 2.04 11.79
C GLU A 59 -18.21 2.96 11.02
N LYS A 60 -17.91 2.66 9.74
CA LYS A 60 -17.12 3.54 8.87
C LYS A 60 -17.87 4.82 8.52
N ILE A 61 -19.17 4.72 8.26
CA ILE A 61 -20.04 5.86 7.94
C ILE A 61 -20.20 6.75 9.17
N GLU A 62 -20.56 6.19 10.32
CA GLU A 62 -20.74 6.93 11.57
C GLU A 62 -19.47 7.69 11.95
N ARG A 63 -18.31 7.02 11.90
CA ARG A 63 -17.01 7.66 12.10
C ARG A 63 -16.74 8.80 11.12
N ALA A 64 -17.14 8.64 9.86
CA ALA A 64 -16.94 9.69 8.86
C ALA A 64 -17.78 10.95 9.18
N TYR A 65 -18.98 10.79 9.75
CA TYR A 65 -19.80 11.90 10.23
C TYR A 65 -19.23 12.61 11.46
N GLU A 66 -18.50 11.90 12.33
CA GLU A 66 -17.78 12.51 13.45
C GLU A 66 -16.74 13.53 12.98
N TYR A 67 -16.14 13.34 11.79
CA TYR A 67 -15.22 14.31 11.20
C TYR A 67 -15.93 15.48 10.53
N SER A 68 -16.87 15.19 9.63
CA SER A 68 -17.73 16.21 9.01
C SER A 68 -18.92 15.60 8.27
N GLU A 69 -19.99 16.37 8.09
CA GLU A 69 -21.16 15.96 7.30
C GLU A 69 -20.80 15.65 5.83
N ALA A 70 -19.87 16.40 5.24
CA ALA A 70 -19.41 16.15 3.88
C ALA A 70 -18.66 14.82 3.77
N THR A 71 -17.83 14.51 4.75
CA THR A 71 -17.06 13.25 4.82
C THR A 71 -17.99 12.06 5.03
N GLY A 72 -19.00 12.18 5.91
CA GLY A 72 -20.04 11.17 6.12
C GLY A 72 -20.77 10.80 4.83
N ARG A 73 -21.30 11.81 4.10
CA ARG A 73 -21.99 11.58 2.81
C ARG A 73 -21.09 10.94 1.75
N MET A 74 -19.81 11.28 1.71
CA MET A 74 -18.86 10.66 0.78
C MET A 74 -18.62 9.19 1.11
N GLU A 75 -18.46 8.85 2.38
CA GLU A 75 -18.26 7.47 2.82
C GLU A 75 -19.52 6.62 2.61
N GLU A 76 -20.72 7.16 2.86
CA GLU A 76 -21.99 6.52 2.50
C GLU A 76 -22.06 6.17 1.01
N ALA A 77 -21.77 7.14 0.14
CA ALA A 77 -21.79 6.93 -1.31
C ALA A 77 -20.77 5.87 -1.73
N LYS A 78 -19.63 5.80 -1.05
CA LYS A 78 -18.59 4.80 -1.28
C LYS A 78 -19.05 3.40 -0.85
N GLN A 79 -19.63 3.26 0.35
CA GLN A 79 -20.14 1.97 0.83
C GLN A 79 -21.35 1.47 0.01
N ALA A 80 -22.21 2.37 -0.48
CA ALA A 80 -23.29 2.02 -1.39
C ALA A 80 -22.79 1.50 -2.75
N ARG A 81 -21.70 2.09 -3.29
CA ARG A 81 -21.07 1.66 -4.54
C ARG A 81 -20.35 0.32 -4.41
N THR A 82 -19.64 0.09 -3.31
CA THR A 82 -18.92 -1.18 -3.06
C THR A 82 -19.90 -2.34 -2.90
N THR A 83 -21.04 -2.13 -2.24
CA THR A 83 -22.10 -3.15 -2.09
C THR A 83 -22.66 -3.60 -3.44
N ASN A 84 -22.86 -2.66 -4.37
CA ASN A 84 -23.31 -2.96 -5.73
C ASN A 84 -22.22 -3.58 -6.60
N SER A 85 -20.96 -3.12 -6.47
CA SER A 85 -19.84 -3.66 -7.23
C SER A 85 -19.50 -5.10 -6.81
N ASN A 86 -19.55 -5.42 -5.52
CA ASN A 86 -19.21 -6.75 -5.04
C ASN A 86 -20.24 -7.81 -5.50
N ARG A 87 -21.52 -7.41 -5.64
CA ARG A 87 -22.57 -8.26 -6.26
C ARG A 87 -22.39 -8.46 -7.77
N ASN A 88 -21.79 -7.51 -8.49
CA ASN A 88 -21.56 -7.63 -9.93
C ASN A 88 -20.34 -8.50 -10.28
N PHE A 89 -19.42 -8.71 -9.34
CA PHE A 89 -18.20 -9.48 -9.53
C PHE A 89 -18.15 -10.79 -8.73
N ASP A 90 -19.25 -11.18 -8.08
CA ASP A 90 -19.37 -12.51 -7.48
C ASP A 90 -19.51 -13.56 -8.60
N PRO A 91 -18.52 -14.45 -8.81
CA PRO A 91 -18.55 -15.43 -9.88
C PRO A 91 -19.66 -16.49 -9.71
N ASN A 92 -20.25 -16.61 -8.51
CA ASN A 92 -21.39 -17.50 -8.25
C ASN A 92 -22.75 -16.84 -8.50
N LEU A 93 -22.82 -15.51 -8.50
CA LEU A 93 -24.02 -14.76 -8.83
C LEU A 93 -23.92 -14.35 -10.30
N LYS A 94 -24.53 -15.13 -11.20
CA LYS A 94 -24.66 -14.77 -12.63
C LYS A 94 -24.95 -13.28 -12.75
N ALA A 95 -24.00 -12.53 -13.32
CA ALA A 95 -24.12 -11.09 -13.57
C ALA A 95 -25.54 -10.79 -14.02
N ASN A 96 -26.30 -10.12 -13.15
CA ASN A 96 -27.75 -10.05 -13.30
C ASN A 96 -28.06 -9.10 -14.45
N ILE A 97 -28.21 -9.67 -15.65
CA ILE A 97 -28.48 -8.97 -16.93
C ILE A 97 -29.65 -7.98 -16.78
N LYS A 98 -30.58 -8.24 -15.84
CA LYS A 98 -31.68 -7.32 -15.49
C LYS A 98 -31.24 -5.93 -15.04
N ASN A 99 -30.09 -5.78 -14.38
CA ASN A 99 -29.59 -4.45 -13.97
C ASN A 99 -29.01 -3.65 -15.15
N ILE A 100 -28.46 -4.34 -16.15
CA ILE A 100 -27.98 -3.70 -17.39
C ILE A 100 -29.19 -3.25 -18.22
N ASP A 101 -30.25 -4.07 -18.30
CA ASP A 101 -31.48 -3.71 -19.01
C ASP A 101 -32.23 -2.55 -18.36
N ALA A 102 -32.24 -2.46 -17.01
CA ALA A 102 -32.83 -1.34 -16.30
C ALA A 102 -32.10 -0.01 -16.58
N GLN A 103 -30.76 0.00 -16.56
CA GLN A 103 -29.97 1.18 -16.95
C GLN A 103 -30.12 1.52 -18.44
N ALA A 104 -30.26 0.52 -19.31
CA ALA A 104 -30.50 0.73 -20.74
C ALA A 104 -31.90 1.29 -21.03
N GLN A 105 -32.91 0.97 -20.21
CA GLN A 105 -34.26 1.54 -20.35
C GLN A 105 -34.36 2.97 -19.80
N GLU A 106 -33.76 3.27 -18.65
CA GLU A 106 -33.72 4.64 -18.10
C GLU A 106 -32.96 5.62 -19.02
N GLY A 107 -31.90 5.16 -19.69
CA GLY A 107 -31.17 5.95 -20.69
C GLY A 107 -32.02 6.30 -21.92
N LYS A 108 -32.90 5.39 -22.35
CA LYS A 108 -33.74 5.58 -23.56
C LYS A 108 -34.93 6.51 -23.35
N THR A 109 -35.54 6.50 -22.16
CA THR A 109 -36.67 7.39 -21.84
C THR A 109 -36.18 8.83 -21.64
N SER A 110 -35.10 9.04 -20.88
CA SER A 110 -34.62 10.41 -20.60
C SER A 110 -34.13 11.16 -21.84
N LEU A 111 -33.59 10.46 -22.84
CA LEU A 111 -33.09 11.09 -24.07
C LEU A 111 -34.24 11.54 -24.98
N LYS A 112 -35.31 10.73 -25.08
CA LYS A 112 -36.49 11.04 -25.89
C LYS A 112 -37.27 12.23 -25.31
N ASP A 113 -37.40 12.27 -23.99
CA ASP A 113 -38.09 13.37 -23.29
C ASP A 113 -37.27 14.67 -23.31
N LYS A 114 -35.94 14.60 -23.17
CA LYS A 114 -35.05 15.76 -23.37
C LYS A 114 -35.09 16.29 -24.81
N THR A 115 -35.20 15.40 -25.79
CA THR A 115 -35.26 15.80 -27.21
C THR A 115 -36.59 16.48 -27.55
N LYS A 116 -37.72 16.00 -27.00
CA LYS A 116 -39.02 16.67 -27.13
C LYS A 116 -39.02 18.07 -26.50
N GLY A 117 -38.47 18.21 -25.29
CA GLY A 117 -38.40 19.51 -24.61
C GLY A 117 -37.51 20.52 -25.34
N LEU A 118 -36.46 20.07 -26.04
CA LEU A 118 -35.63 20.93 -26.88
C LEU A 118 -36.35 21.38 -28.16
N LEU A 119 -37.09 20.48 -28.83
CA LEU A 119 -37.88 20.81 -30.02
C LEU A 119 -38.98 21.83 -29.72
N GLU A 120 -39.64 21.69 -28.59
CA GLU A 120 -40.71 22.61 -28.16
C GLU A 120 -40.18 24.01 -27.79
N LYS A 121 -38.91 24.09 -27.35
CA LYS A 121 -38.21 25.35 -27.08
C LYS A 121 -37.73 26.07 -28.34
N ILE A 122 -37.51 25.34 -29.42
CA ILE A 122 -37.10 25.89 -30.72
C ILE A 122 -38.32 26.30 -31.57
N ALA A 123 -39.46 25.67 -31.34
CA ALA A 123 -40.71 25.95 -32.06
C ALA A 123 -41.53 27.13 -31.48
N LYS A 124 -41.02 27.82 -30.46
CA LYS A 124 -41.64 28.99 -29.82
C LYS A 124 -40.72 30.20 -29.95
#